data_AF-A0A1A9S8R4-F1
#
_entry.id   AF-A0A1A9S8R4-F1
#
_cell.length_a   1.000
_cell.length_b   1.000
_cell.length_c   1.000
_cell.angle_alpha   90.00
_cell.angle_beta   90.00
_cell.angle_gamma   90.00
#
_symmetry.space_group_name_H-M   'P 1'
#
loop_
_entity.id
_entity.type
_entity.pdbx_description
1 polymer ?
#
loop_
_entity_poly.entity_id
_entity_poly.type
_entity_poly.pdbx_seq_one_letter_code
_entity_poly.pdbx_strand_id
1 'polypeptide(L)'
;MLKRLTLITAVCLLAGCGKSTDDYVGYWREQGDRIEEVMEIKHENGNYFGRNLMGIDDSLGMAWKAVVLDEKDGVLSVHGVPFKLSDDGKSMYIGDRSYTKIDAEFKDKIAAHQPLCEKLWDEFLAARDALPYDRERDAKHDALEKEYQAKYAELEKEIRCNRKPIGW
;
A
#
# COMPACT_ATOMS: atom_id res chain seq x y z
N MET A 1 -11.87 -56.83 41.11
CA MET A 1 -12.08 -55.95 39.93
C MET A 1 -13.12 -54.93 40.36
N LEU A 2 -12.85 -53.63 40.42
CA LEU A 2 -12.81 -52.74 39.26
C LEU A 2 -12.06 -51.45 39.68
N LYS A 3 -11.02 -51.08 38.93
CA LYS A 3 -10.26 -49.84 39.12
C LYS A 3 -11.17 -48.65 38.77
N ARG A 4 -11.20 -47.63 39.64
CA ARG A 4 -11.86 -46.35 39.41
C ARG A 4 -11.18 -45.67 38.21
N LEU A 5 -11.87 -45.59 37.07
CA LEU A 5 -11.44 -44.75 35.95
C LEU A 5 -11.81 -43.31 36.27
N THR A 6 -10.80 -42.48 36.51
CA THR A 6 -10.92 -41.03 36.55
C THR A 6 -11.02 -40.53 35.11
N LEU A 7 -12.20 -40.05 34.72
CA LEU A 7 -12.42 -39.42 33.41
C LEU A 7 -11.84 -38.00 33.47
N ILE A 8 -10.67 -37.79 32.85
CA ILE A 8 -10.10 -36.46 32.66
C ILE A 8 -10.82 -35.83 31.46
N THR A 9 -11.83 -35.01 31.73
CA THR A 9 -12.51 -34.22 30.70
C THR A 9 -11.55 -33.15 30.22
N ALA A 10 -10.88 -33.39 29.10
CA ALA A 10 -10.08 -32.39 28.40
C ALA A 10 -11.03 -31.33 27.82
N VAL A 11 -11.20 -30.22 28.53
CA VAL A 11 -11.82 -29.01 27.98
C VAL A 11 -10.82 -28.44 26.98
N CYS A 12 -11.05 -28.72 25.69
CA CYS A 12 -10.42 -27.96 24.62
C CYS A 12 -10.95 -26.53 24.73
N LEU A 13 -10.17 -25.64 25.33
CA LEU A 13 -10.35 -24.21 25.18
C LEU A 13 -10.16 -23.91 23.69
N LEU A 14 -11.28 -23.89 22.96
CA LEU A 14 -11.38 -23.14 21.72
C LEU A 14 -11.18 -21.68 22.10
N ALA A 15 -9.92 -21.26 22.28
CA ALA A 15 -9.57 -19.88 22.02
C ALA A 15 -10.03 -19.67 20.59
N GLY A 16 -11.14 -18.94 20.42
CA GLY A 16 -11.57 -18.54 19.11
C GLY A 16 -10.39 -17.79 18.50
N CYS A 17 -9.70 -18.42 17.56
CA CYS A 17 -8.89 -17.74 16.56
C CYS A 17 -9.87 -16.96 15.65
N GLY A 18 -10.67 -16.08 16.25
CA GLY A 18 -11.49 -15.12 15.57
C GLY A 18 -10.57 -13.94 15.25
N LYS A 19 -10.60 -13.51 13.99
CA LYS A 19 -9.94 -12.28 13.58
C LYS A 19 -10.41 -11.14 14.49
N SER A 20 -9.46 -10.41 15.08
CA SER A 20 -9.76 -9.21 15.85
C SER A 20 -9.88 -8.02 14.88
N THR A 21 -10.72 -7.04 15.21
CA THR A 21 -10.72 -5.76 14.49
C THR A 21 -9.33 -5.07 14.58
N ASP A 22 -8.54 -5.36 15.61
CA ASP A 22 -7.15 -4.89 15.71
C ASP A 22 -6.22 -5.50 14.64
N ASP A 23 -6.60 -6.59 13.97
CA ASP A 23 -5.77 -7.19 12.92
C ASP A 23 -5.65 -6.27 11.68
N TYR A 24 -6.60 -5.33 11.51
CA TYR A 24 -6.53 -4.30 10.49
C TYR A 24 -5.51 -3.20 10.81
N VAL A 25 -5.12 -3.02 12.08
CA VAL A 25 -4.18 -1.95 12.48
C VAL A 25 -2.80 -2.19 11.88
N GLY A 26 -2.25 -1.13 11.27
CA GLY A 26 -0.94 -1.15 10.62
C GLY A 26 -0.92 -0.41 9.28
N TYR A 27 0.08 -0.73 8.47
CA TYR A 27 0.31 -0.12 7.16
C TYR A 27 -0.01 -1.12 6.06
N TRP A 28 -0.66 -0.65 5.00
CA TRP A 28 -1.19 -1.48 3.93
C TRP A 28 -0.77 -0.91 2.58
N ARG A 29 0.06 -1.65 1.86
CA ARG A 29 0.57 -1.30 0.53
C ARG A 29 -0.33 -1.88 -0.55
N GLU A 30 -0.88 -1.04 -1.41
CA GLU A 30 -1.67 -1.51 -2.55
C GLU A 30 -0.82 -2.33 -3.53
N GLN A 31 -1.39 -3.39 -4.09
CA GLN A 31 -0.71 -4.27 -5.05
C GLN A 31 -0.95 -3.88 -6.53
N GLY A 32 -1.70 -2.83 -6.81
CA GLY A 32 -1.94 -2.33 -8.19
C GLY A 32 -0.66 -1.79 -8.85
N ASP A 33 -0.58 -1.78 -10.17
CA ASP A 33 0.64 -1.42 -10.92
C ASP A 33 0.83 0.08 -11.17
N ARG A 34 -0.20 0.89 -10.97
CA ARG A 34 -0.22 2.29 -11.42
C ARG A 34 0.55 3.24 -10.52
N ILE A 35 0.34 3.13 -9.21
CA ILE A 35 0.91 4.05 -8.21
C ILE A 35 1.35 3.25 -6.97
N GLU A 36 2.33 3.80 -6.28
CA GLU A 36 2.71 3.42 -4.94
C GLU A 36 1.75 4.04 -3.93
N GLU A 37 0.81 3.22 -3.45
CA GLU A 37 -0.14 3.60 -2.42
C GLU A 37 0.11 2.89 -1.09
N VAL A 38 0.09 3.67 0.00
CA VAL A 38 0.19 3.16 1.37
C VAL A 38 -0.89 3.77 2.25
N MET A 39 -1.75 2.92 2.80
CA MET A 39 -2.76 3.30 3.78
C MET A 39 -2.27 2.99 5.20
N GLU A 40 -2.68 3.80 6.17
CA GLU A 40 -2.53 3.52 7.58
C GLU A 40 -3.91 3.32 8.22
N ILE A 41 -4.04 2.26 9.02
CA ILE A 41 -5.18 2.05 9.92
C ILE A 41 -4.68 2.12 11.36
N LYS A 42 -5.33 2.94 12.18
CA LYS A 42 -5.04 3.13 13.60
C LYS A 42 -6.26 2.87 14.45
N HIS A 43 -6.02 2.43 15.68
CA HIS A 43 -7.02 2.35 16.72
C HIS A 43 -6.64 3.34 17.83
N GLU A 44 -7.43 4.41 17.97
CA GLU A 44 -7.19 5.48 18.94
C GLU A 44 -8.51 5.88 19.60
N ASN A 45 -8.49 6.03 20.94
CA ASN A 45 -9.67 6.44 21.72
C ASN A 45 -10.94 5.61 21.43
N GLY A 46 -10.78 4.30 21.22
CA GLY A 46 -11.89 3.38 20.94
C GLY A 46 -12.49 3.50 19.54
N ASN A 47 -11.85 4.24 18.63
CA ASN A 47 -12.27 4.38 17.24
C ASN A 47 -11.17 3.93 16.30
N TYR A 48 -11.56 3.39 15.15
CA TYR A 48 -10.65 3.06 14.06
C TYR A 48 -10.61 4.20 13.06
N PHE A 49 -9.40 4.54 12.62
CA PHE A 49 -9.15 5.59 11.64
C PHE A 49 -8.36 5.04 10.46
N GLY A 50 -8.81 5.33 9.25
CA GLY A 50 -8.09 5.06 8.01
C GLY A 50 -7.58 6.35 7.40
N ARG A 51 -6.36 6.35 6.84
CA ARG A 51 -5.88 7.44 5.99
C ARG A 51 -4.96 6.94 4.91
N ASN A 52 -4.94 7.64 3.78
CA ASN A 52 -3.88 7.46 2.79
C ASN A 52 -2.63 8.24 3.23
N LEU A 53 -1.49 7.56 3.35
CA LEU A 53 -0.20 8.18 3.66
C LEU A 53 0.55 8.60 2.39
N MET A 54 0.34 7.89 1.28
CA MET A 54 1.06 8.08 0.02
C MET A 54 0.17 7.56 -1.11
N GLY A 55 0.00 8.33 -2.17
CA GLY A 55 -0.83 7.98 -3.32
C GLY A 55 -1.28 9.24 -4.05
N ILE A 56 -1.83 9.08 -5.25
CA ILE A 56 -2.36 10.19 -6.06
C ILE A 56 -3.89 10.18 -6.06
N ASP A 57 -4.49 9.07 -5.64
CA ASP A 57 -5.92 8.82 -5.76
C ASP A 57 -6.64 8.92 -4.39
N ASP A 58 -7.78 9.61 -4.40
CA ASP A 58 -8.72 9.72 -3.27
C ASP A 58 -9.96 8.83 -3.53
N SER A 59 -9.83 7.80 -4.37
CA SER A 59 -10.95 6.97 -4.83
C SER A 59 -11.75 6.28 -3.72
N LEU A 60 -11.17 6.10 -2.53
CA LEU A 60 -11.86 5.55 -1.37
C LEU A 60 -12.43 6.61 -0.42
N GLY A 61 -12.34 7.91 -0.77
CA GLY A 61 -12.66 9.03 0.13
C GLY A 61 -11.73 9.14 1.34
N MET A 62 -10.69 8.32 1.37
CA MET A 62 -9.59 8.39 2.33
C MET A 62 -8.56 9.39 1.80
N ALA A 63 -8.89 10.67 1.96
CA ALA A 63 -7.96 11.74 1.68
C ALA A 63 -6.70 11.58 2.56
N TRP A 64 -5.71 12.45 2.36
CA TRP A 64 -4.56 12.61 3.27
C TRP A 64 -4.95 12.88 4.74
N LYS A 65 -6.24 13.16 5.00
CA LYS A 65 -6.83 13.33 6.33
C LYS A 65 -7.46 12.02 6.80
N ALA A 66 -7.24 11.68 8.07
CA ALA A 66 -7.86 10.51 8.67
C ALA A 66 -9.39 10.59 8.67
N VAL A 67 -10.02 9.48 8.30
CA VAL A 67 -11.46 9.26 8.38
C VAL A 67 -11.76 8.18 9.40
N VAL A 68 -12.87 8.32 10.11
CA VAL A 68 -13.37 7.26 11.01
C VAL A 68 -13.88 6.10 10.16
N LEU A 69 -13.53 4.88 10.55
CA LEU A 69 -14.01 3.65 9.94
C LEU A 69 -15.18 3.10 10.74
N ASP A 70 -16.20 2.60 10.05
CA ASP A 70 -17.33 1.93 10.67
C ASP A 70 -16.95 0.48 11.00
N GLU A 71 -17.12 0.09 12.27
CA GLU A 71 -16.93 -1.29 12.72
C GLU A 71 -18.29 -2.00 12.86
N LYS A 72 -18.43 -3.16 12.22
CA LYS A 72 -19.58 -4.04 12.40
C LYS A 72 -19.14 -5.50 12.33
N ASP A 73 -19.52 -6.29 13.34
CA ASP A 73 -19.24 -7.74 13.40
C ASP A 73 -17.75 -8.10 13.18
N GLY A 74 -16.84 -7.26 13.70
CA GLY A 74 -15.39 -7.43 13.55
C GLY A 74 -14.83 -7.02 12.18
N VAL A 75 -15.63 -6.34 11.36
CA VAL A 75 -15.26 -5.89 10.01
C VAL A 75 -15.24 -4.36 9.98
N LEU A 76 -14.11 -3.79 9.57
CA LEU A 76 -14.01 -2.36 9.28
C LEU A 76 -14.57 -2.04 7.90
N SER A 77 -15.12 -0.85 7.74
CA SER A 77 -15.60 -0.34 6.46
C SER A 77 -15.42 1.17 6.35
N VAL A 78 -15.31 1.65 5.11
CA VAL A 78 -15.31 3.08 4.79
C VAL A 78 -16.48 3.38 3.86
N HIS A 79 -17.35 4.30 4.25
CA HIS A 79 -18.54 4.67 3.46
C HIS A 79 -19.40 3.45 3.03
N GLY A 80 -19.52 2.45 3.91
CA GLY A 80 -20.26 1.21 3.65
C GLY A 80 -19.52 0.18 2.78
N VAL A 81 -18.28 0.44 2.36
CA VAL A 81 -17.42 -0.51 1.65
C VAL A 81 -16.61 -1.32 2.67
N PRO A 82 -16.88 -2.63 2.83
CA PRO A 82 -16.22 -3.45 3.84
C PRO A 82 -14.79 -3.81 3.45
N PHE A 83 -13.93 -3.88 4.46
CA PHE A 83 -12.56 -4.36 4.35
C PHE A 83 -12.56 -5.86 4.61
N LYS A 84 -12.00 -6.64 3.70
CA LYS A 84 -11.88 -8.09 3.87
C LYS A 84 -10.44 -8.46 4.17
N LEU A 85 -10.20 -9.05 5.33
CA LEU A 85 -8.88 -9.56 5.72
C LEU A 85 -8.71 -11.03 5.32
N SER A 86 -7.54 -11.40 4.79
CA SER A 86 -7.13 -12.80 4.62
C SER A 86 -7.02 -13.51 5.98
N ASP A 87 -7.02 -14.85 5.96
CA ASP A 87 -6.96 -15.66 7.18
C ASP A 87 -5.63 -15.52 7.94
N ASP A 88 -4.56 -15.21 7.22
CA ASP A 88 -3.23 -14.96 7.80
C ASP A 88 -3.01 -13.50 8.22
N GLY A 89 -3.98 -12.61 8.03
CA GLY A 89 -3.88 -11.19 8.36
C GLY A 89 -2.88 -10.39 7.52
N LYS A 90 -2.35 -10.96 6.44
CA LYS A 90 -1.31 -10.33 5.60
C LYS A 90 -1.85 -9.60 4.39
N SER A 91 -3.08 -9.91 3.99
CA SER A 91 -3.73 -9.29 2.83
C SER A 91 -5.07 -8.67 3.24
N MET A 92 -5.36 -7.51 2.68
CA MET A 92 -6.63 -6.80 2.84
C MET A 92 -7.21 -6.47 1.47
N TYR A 93 -8.53 -6.55 1.33
CA TYR A 93 -9.24 -6.23 0.09
C TYR A 93 -10.32 -5.20 0.37
N ILE A 94 -10.41 -4.18 -0.49
CA ILE A 94 -11.42 -3.12 -0.44
C ILE A 94 -11.95 -2.94 -1.85
N GLY A 95 -13.20 -3.34 -2.10
CA GLY A 95 -13.72 -3.39 -3.46
C GLY A 95 -12.90 -4.33 -4.35
N ASP A 96 -12.37 -3.81 -5.46
CA ASP A 96 -11.48 -4.49 -6.40
C ASP A 96 -9.98 -4.33 -6.08
N ARG A 97 -9.64 -3.51 -5.07
CA ARG A 97 -8.26 -3.23 -4.67
C ARG A 97 -7.76 -4.24 -3.65
N SER A 98 -6.50 -4.63 -3.79
CA SER A 98 -5.81 -5.53 -2.87
C SER A 98 -4.60 -4.86 -2.25
N TYR A 99 -4.37 -5.15 -0.97
CA TYR A 99 -3.32 -4.56 -0.16
C TYR A 99 -2.57 -5.65 0.57
N THR A 100 -1.27 -5.44 0.77
CA THR A 100 -0.41 -6.29 1.59
C THR A 100 0.05 -5.51 2.80
N LYS A 101 0.02 -6.16 3.96
CA LYS A 101 0.49 -5.56 5.21
C LYS A 101 2.01 -5.34 5.14
N ILE A 102 2.46 -4.14 5.47
CA ILE A 102 3.88 -3.77 5.55
C ILE A 102 4.21 -3.26 6.95
N ASP A 103 5.48 -3.28 7.31
CA ASP A 103 5.97 -2.70 8.55
C ASP A 103 6.30 -1.21 8.41
N ALA A 104 6.65 -0.59 9.55
CA ALA A 104 7.01 0.82 9.59
C ALA A 104 8.30 1.12 8.81
N GLU A 105 9.28 0.20 8.82
CA GLU A 105 10.55 0.35 8.13
C GLU A 105 10.34 0.42 6.61
N PHE A 106 9.55 -0.49 6.06
CA PHE A 106 9.21 -0.50 4.65
C PHE A 106 8.39 0.74 4.26
N LYS A 107 7.44 1.15 5.11
CA LYS A 107 6.70 2.40 4.93
C LYS A 107 7.64 3.61 4.87
N ASP A 108 8.63 3.70 5.76
CA ASP A 108 9.63 4.78 5.74
C ASP A 108 10.54 4.71 4.50
N LYS A 109 10.88 3.50 4.04
CA LYS A 109 11.63 3.28 2.80
C LYS A 109 10.86 3.81 1.59
N ILE A 110 9.55 3.57 1.51
CA ILE A 110 8.69 4.15 0.45
C ILE A 110 8.69 5.67 0.52
N ALA A 111 8.54 6.26 1.71
CA ALA A 111 8.59 7.71 1.89
C ALA A 111 9.92 8.31 1.42
N ALA A 112 11.05 7.67 1.72
CA ALA A 112 12.37 8.10 1.29
C ALA A 112 12.62 7.88 -0.21
N HIS A 113 11.88 6.97 -0.83
CA HIS A 113 12.01 6.63 -2.25
C HIS A 113 11.38 7.70 -3.16
N GLN A 114 10.21 8.22 -2.81
CA GLN A 114 9.48 9.17 -3.68
C GLN A 114 10.29 10.43 -4.06
N PRO A 115 11.04 11.09 -3.15
CA PRO A 115 11.91 12.20 -3.52
C PRO A 115 13.00 11.86 -4.54
N LEU A 116 13.47 10.61 -4.58
CA LEU A 116 14.43 10.15 -5.58
C LEU A 116 13.78 10.08 -6.96
N CYS A 117 12.53 9.61 -7.04
CA CYS A 117 11.74 9.61 -8.26
C CYS A 117 11.48 11.03 -8.77
N GLU A 118 11.09 11.95 -7.87
CA GLU A 118 10.86 13.36 -8.23
C GLU A 118 12.13 14.02 -8.78
N LYS A 119 13.27 13.75 -8.15
CA LYS A 119 14.56 14.24 -8.64
C LYS A 119 14.87 13.70 -10.04
N LEU A 120 14.65 12.41 -10.29
CA LEU A 120 14.88 11.81 -11.60
C LEU A 120 13.92 12.37 -12.67
N TRP A 121 12.70 12.72 -12.28
CA TRP A 121 11.74 13.42 -13.13
C TRP A 121 12.21 14.82 -13.50
N ASP A 122 12.70 15.59 -12.53
CA ASP A 122 13.21 16.94 -12.76
C ASP A 122 14.47 16.91 -13.65
N GLU A 123 15.36 15.94 -13.45
CA GLU A 123 16.53 15.71 -14.31
C GLU A 123 16.12 15.38 -15.75
N PHE A 124 15.11 14.52 -15.94
CA PHE A 124 14.57 14.21 -17.26
C PHE A 124 14.02 15.46 -17.96
N LEU A 125 13.18 16.23 -17.26
CA LEU A 125 12.60 17.46 -17.81
C LEU A 125 13.68 18.47 -18.21
N ALA A 126 14.67 18.70 -17.35
CA ALA A 126 15.77 19.62 -17.64
C ALA A 126 16.58 19.16 -18.87
N ALA A 127 16.88 17.87 -18.99
CA ALA A 127 17.60 17.32 -20.12
C ALA A 127 16.79 17.41 -21.42
N ARG A 128 15.48 17.14 -21.35
CA ARG A 128 14.54 17.24 -22.48
C ARG A 128 14.42 18.67 -22.97
N ASP A 129 14.29 19.63 -22.06
CA ASP A 129 14.10 21.04 -22.38
C ASP A 129 15.40 21.68 -22.91
N ALA A 130 16.56 21.10 -22.59
CA ALA A 130 17.86 21.50 -23.14
C ALA A 130 18.13 20.96 -24.57
N LEU A 131 17.27 20.10 -25.12
CA LEU A 131 17.49 19.55 -26.46
C LEU A 131 17.45 20.64 -27.54
N PRO A 132 18.45 20.70 -28.44
CA PRO A 132 18.47 21.69 -29.51
C PRO A 132 17.29 21.48 -30.48
N TYR A 133 16.75 22.59 -30.98
CA TYR A 133 15.73 22.56 -32.02
C TYR A 133 16.38 22.37 -33.40
N ASP A 134 16.73 21.11 -33.71
CA ASP A 134 17.34 20.69 -34.95
C ASP A 134 16.64 19.47 -35.57
N ARG A 135 17.12 19.02 -36.74
CA ARG A 135 16.54 17.89 -37.48
C ARG A 135 16.68 16.54 -36.77
N GLU A 136 17.53 16.45 -35.74
CA GLU A 136 17.79 15.23 -34.99
C GLU A 136 17.10 15.23 -33.61
N ARG A 137 16.33 16.28 -33.30
CA ARG A 137 15.69 16.46 -31.99
C ARG A 137 14.88 15.24 -31.56
N ASP A 138 14.09 14.66 -32.46
CA ASP A 138 13.25 13.50 -32.15
C ASP A 138 14.11 12.27 -31.80
N ALA A 139 15.16 11.99 -32.58
CA ALA A 139 16.10 10.90 -32.28
C ALA A 139 16.82 11.11 -30.94
N LYS A 140 17.19 12.36 -30.61
CA LYS A 140 17.80 12.70 -29.31
C LYS A 140 16.80 12.55 -28.16
N HIS A 141 15.55 12.92 -28.39
CA HIS A 141 14.46 12.72 -27.44
C HIS A 141 14.24 11.24 -27.15
N ASP A 142 14.10 10.40 -28.19
CA ASP A 142 13.92 8.95 -28.03
C ASP A 142 15.10 8.29 -27.30
N ALA A 143 16.33 8.73 -27.57
CA ALA A 143 17.51 8.26 -26.85
C ALA A 143 17.47 8.66 -25.37
N LEU A 144 17.06 9.90 -25.07
CA LEU A 144 16.88 10.40 -23.72
C LEU A 144 15.79 9.63 -22.96
N GLU A 145 14.64 9.35 -23.61
CA GLU A 145 13.58 8.56 -23.00
C GLU A 145 14.06 7.17 -22.61
N LYS A 146 14.77 6.47 -23.52
CA LYS A 146 15.34 5.14 -23.24
C LYS A 146 16.32 5.15 -22.08
N GLU A 147 17.17 6.18 -22.00
CA GLU A 147 18.11 6.35 -20.89
C GLU A 147 17.38 6.47 -19.56
N TYR A 148 16.37 7.34 -19.49
CA TYR A 148 15.65 7.57 -18.23
C TYR A 148 14.69 6.43 -17.89
N GLN A 149 14.09 5.75 -18.88
CA GLN A 149 13.35 4.50 -18.66
C GLN A 149 14.22 3.44 -17.97
N ALA A 150 15.49 3.29 -18.37
CA ALA A 150 16.40 2.36 -17.70
C ALA A 150 16.72 2.80 -16.26
N LYS A 151 16.89 4.11 -16.02
CA LYS A 151 17.09 4.65 -14.65
C LYS A 151 15.86 4.42 -13.76
N TYR A 152 14.66 4.64 -14.28
CA TYR A 152 13.42 4.33 -13.57
C TYR A 152 13.27 2.83 -13.32
N ALA A 153 13.55 1.98 -14.30
CA ALA A 153 13.47 0.53 -14.11
C ALA A 153 14.42 0.02 -13.01
N GLU A 154 15.60 0.63 -12.86
CA GLU A 154 16.51 0.34 -11.75
C GLU A 154 15.95 0.84 -10.41
N LEU A 155 15.44 2.07 -10.40
CA LEU A 155 14.87 2.70 -9.20
C LEU A 155 13.62 1.94 -8.72
N GLU A 156 12.76 1.50 -9.65
CA GLU A 156 11.46 0.88 -9.41
C GLU A 156 11.50 -0.62 -9.10
N LYS A 157 12.69 -1.22 -8.92
CA LYS A 157 12.84 -2.67 -8.65
C LYS A 157 12.02 -3.18 -7.47
N GLU A 158 11.78 -2.32 -6.48
CA GLU A 158 11.12 -2.67 -5.23
C GLU A 158 9.93 -1.77 -4.89
N ILE A 159 10.02 -0.49 -5.24
CA ILE A 159 9.07 0.57 -4.88
C ILE A 159 8.77 1.37 -6.14
N ARG A 160 7.50 1.58 -6.46
CA ARG A 160 7.08 2.31 -7.66
C ARG A 160 7.27 3.82 -7.47
N CYS A 161 7.55 4.53 -8.56
CA CYS A 161 7.55 5.98 -8.59
C CYS A 161 6.15 6.51 -8.90
N ASN A 162 5.61 7.33 -8.01
CA ASN A 162 4.32 8.00 -8.25
C ASN A 162 4.40 9.07 -9.34
N ARG A 163 5.61 9.61 -9.57
CA ARG A 163 5.85 10.64 -10.57
C ARG A 163 6.85 10.13 -11.60
N LYS A 164 6.36 9.78 -12.78
CA LYS A 164 7.15 9.43 -13.98
C LYS A 164 6.38 9.76 -15.26
N PRO A 165 7.02 9.79 -16.44
CA PRO A 165 6.33 10.01 -17.70
C PRO A 165 5.25 8.95 -17.96
N ILE A 166 4.11 9.39 -18.50
CA ILE A 166 2.97 8.51 -18.77
C ILE A 166 3.32 7.56 -19.92
N GLY A 167 3.12 6.25 -19.71
CA GLY A 167 3.33 5.23 -20.73
C GLY A 167 4.71 4.56 -20.72
N TRP A 168 5.49 4.73 -19.64
CA TRP A 168 6.78 4.09 -19.39
C TRP A 168 6.70 2.96 -18.36
#